data_AF-A0A6B0TPV2-F1
#
_entry.id   AF-A0A6B0TPV2-F1
#
_cell.length_a   1.000
_cell.length_b   1.000
_cell.length_c   1.000
_cell.angle_alpha   90.00
_cell.angle_beta   90.00
_cell.angle_gamma   90.00
#
_symmetry.space_group_name_H-M   'P 1'
#
loop_
_entity.id
_entity.type
_entity.pdbx_description
1 polymer ?
#
loop_
_entity_poly.entity_id
_entity_poly.type
_entity_poly.pdbx_seq_one_letter_code
_entity_poly.pdbx_strand_id
1 'polypeptide(L)'
;MTILQKSVDGFLGLCIEISAAFILIGLLCALYRLVAGKSLADRVVALDLISMLLVAFLALFALATAKPAYLDAAIALALTSFLATVAYARFIDRSAHQAREDEAAETAATAADAGGDA
;
A
#
# COMPACT_ATOMS: atom_id res chain seq x y z
N MET A 1 29.09 14.71 8.60
CA MET A 1 27.62 14.67 8.71
C MET A 1 27.23 15.54 9.90
N THR A 2 27.45 16.86 9.79
CA THR A 2 27.59 17.76 10.97
C THR A 2 26.76 19.05 10.80
N ILE A 3 25.64 18.97 10.08
CA ILE A 3 24.76 20.12 9.79
C ILE A 3 23.37 19.95 10.45
N LEU A 4 23.00 18.75 10.93
CA LEU A 4 21.71 18.49 11.61
C LEU A 4 21.76 18.58 13.15
N GLN A 5 22.93 18.79 13.75
CA GLN A 5 23.17 18.44 15.16
C GLN A 5 23.10 19.62 16.15
N LYS A 6 22.32 20.68 15.89
CA LYS A 6 22.25 21.82 16.84
C LYS A 6 20.95 21.94 17.64
N SER A 7 19.99 21.03 17.43
CA SER A 7 18.69 21.11 18.12
C SER A 7 18.10 19.76 18.54
N VAL A 8 18.75 18.63 18.24
CA VAL A 8 18.23 17.27 18.49
C VAL A 8 19.30 16.43 19.20
N ASP A 9 19.77 16.92 20.34
CA ASP A 9 20.81 16.24 21.11
C ASP A 9 20.19 15.29 22.16
N GLY A 10 20.86 14.17 22.42
CA GLY A 10 20.49 13.20 23.45
C GLY A 10 19.52 12.10 23.00
N PHE A 11 18.55 11.76 23.86
CA PHE A 11 17.65 10.61 23.67
C PHE A 11 16.79 10.70 22.40
N LEU A 12 16.33 11.91 22.03
CA LEU A 12 15.47 12.10 20.85
C LEU A 12 16.20 11.80 19.54
N GLY A 13 17.47 12.20 19.41
CA GLY A 13 18.28 11.91 18.24
C GLY A 13 18.48 10.40 18.04
N LEU A 14 18.77 9.68 19.14
CA LEU A 14 18.88 8.22 19.13
C LEU A 14 17.56 7.56 18.68
N CYS A 15 16.41 8.02 19.19
CA CYS A 15 15.12 7.51 18.76
C CYS A 15 14.89 7.71 17.26
N ILE A 16 15.24 8.88 16.71
CA ILE A 16 15.08 9.18 15.28
C ILE A 16 15.95 8.25 14.43
N GLU A 17 17.22 8.05 14.78
CA GLU A 17 18.13 7.17 14.05
C GLU A 17 17.65 5.70 14.09
N ILE A 18 17.24 5.23 15.27
CA ILE A 18 16.71 3.88 15.45
C ILE A 18 15.43 3.71 14.61
N SER A 19 14.47 4.64 14.69
CA SER A 19 13.25 4.60 13.90
C SER A 19 13.54 4.62 12.39
N ALA A 20 14.49 5.44 11.93
CA ALA A 20 14.91 5.46 10.53
C ALA A 20 15.48 4.10 10.08
N ALA A 21 16.29 3.45 10.92
CA ALA A 21 16.82 2.11 10.64
C ALA A 21 15.70 1.06 10.53
N PHE A 22 14.72 1.07 11.44
CA PHE A 22 13.58 0.17 11.37
C PHE A 22 12.69 0.43 10.15
N ILE A 23 12.49 1.69 9.76
CA ILE A 23 11.77 2.04 8.53
C ILE A 23 12.51 1.50 7.31
N LEU A 24 13.84 1.66 7.25
CA LEU A 24 14.65 1.13 6.14
C LEU A 24 14.56 -0.39 6.04
N ILE A 25 14.67 -1.10 7.18
CA ILE A 25 14.51 -2.55 7.22
C ILE A 25 13.11 -2.95 6.75
N GLY A 26 12.07 -2.28 7.25
CA GLY A 26 10.68 -2.49 6.82
C GLY A 26 10.51 -2.27 5.32
N LEU A 27 11.15 -1.25 4.76
CA LEU A 27 11.09 -0.92 3.33
C LEU A 27 11.74 -2.02 2.49
N LEU A 28 12.90 -2.54 2.90
CA LEU A 28 13.55 -3.67 2.23
C LEU A 28 12.68 -4.93 2.27
N CYS A 29 12.06 -5.23 3.42
CA CYS A 29 11.13 -6.35 3.55
C CYS A 29 9.90 -6.19 2.66
N ALA A 30 9.33 -4.99 2.59
CA ALA A 30 8.16 -4.70 1.78
C ALA A 30 8.48 -4.74 0.26
N LEU A 31 9.64 -4.22 -0.14
CA LEU A 31 10.15 -4.33 -1.52
C LEU A 31 10.38 -5.79 -1.91
N TYR A 32 11.00 -6.59 -1.03
CA TYR A 32 11.16 -8.02 -1.26
C TYR A 32 9.80 -8.69 -1.49
N ARG A 33 8.81 -8.41 -0.63
CA ARG A 33 7.45 -8.96 -0.77
C ARG A 33 6.75 -8.49 -2.04
N LEU A 34 6.95 -7.23 -2.45
CA LEU A 34 6.40 -6.69 -3.70
C LEU A 34 6.89 -7.48 -4.93
N VAL A 35 8.17 -7.86 -4.95
CA VAL A 35 8.76 -8.62 -6.07
C VAL A 35 8.44 -10.12 -5.97
N ALA A 36 8.55 -10.70 -4.77
CA ALA A 36 8.37 -12.14 -4.55
C ALA A 36 6.89 -12.56 -4.40
N GLY A 37 5.96 -11.62 -4.28
CA GLY A 37 4.53 -11.89 -4.06
C GLY A 37 3.90 -12.69 -5.20
N LYS A 38 3.23 -13.79 -4.84
CA LYS A 38 2.57 -14.74 -5.76
C LYS A 38 1.27 -14.19 -6.35
N SER A 39 0.44 -13.54 -5.52
CA SER A 39 -0.87 -13.04 -5.94
C SER A 39 -0.81 -11.53 -6.22
N LEU A 40 -1.68 -11.05 -7.10
CA LEU A 40 -1.81 -9.60 -7.35
C LEU A 40 -2.20 -8.86 -6.07
N ALA A 41 -3.09 -9.44 -5.26
CA ALA A 41 -3.49 -8.86 -3.98
C ALA A 41 -2.31 -8.69 -3.01
N ASP A 42 -1.41 -9.68 -2.94
CA ASP A 42 -0.23 -9.59 -2.08
C ASP A 42 0.72 -8.46 -2.49
N ARG A 43 0.89 -8.26 -3.79
CA ARG A 43 1.69 -7.16 -4.35
C ARG A 43 1.07 -5.79 -4.06
N VAL A 44 -0.25 -5.65 -4.15
CA VAL A 44 -0.92 -4.38 -3.84
C VAL A 44 -0.81 -4.06 -2.36
N VAL A 45 -0.98 -5.03 -1.47
CA VAL A 45 -0.77 -4.83 -0.02
C VAL A 45 0.68 -4.47 0.28
N ALA A 46 1.66 -5.08 -0.40
CA ALA A 46 3.07 -4.70 -0.25
C ALA A 46 3.33 -3.25 -0.71
N LEU A 47 2.68 -2.80 -1.79
CA LEU A 47 2.77 -1.42 -2.28
C LEU A 47 2.14 -0.41 -1.31
N ASP A 48 1.02 -0.75 -0.69
CA ASP A 48 0.39 0.06 0.35
C ASP A 48 1.31 0.19 1.58
N LEU A 49 1.94 -0.92 2.01
CA LEU A 49 2.92 -0.92 3.10
C LEU A 49 4.14 -0.04 2.78
N ILE A 50 4.67 -0.09 1.54
CA ILE A 50 5.75 0.80 1.09
C ILE A 50 5.33 2.26 1.22
N SER A 51 4.11 2.59 0.81
CA SER A 51 3.57 3.94 0.90
C SER A 51 3.43 4.39 2.36
N MET A 52 2.95 3.53 3.25
CA MET A 52 2.87 3.80 4.68
C MET A 52 4.25 4.02 5.32
N LEU A 53 5.27 3.26 4.92
CA LEU A 53 6.65 3.44 5.38
C LEU A 53 7.24 4.77 4.88
N LEU A 54 6.91 5.20 3.65
CA LEU A 54 7.29 6.51 3.12
C LEU A 54 6.63 7.65 3.91
N VAL A 55 5.36 7.50 4.29
CA VAL A 55 4.66 8.46 5.16
C VAL A 55 5.35 8.58 6.52
N ALA A 56 5.68 7.44 7.15
CA ALA A 56 6.42 7.42 8.41
C ALA A 56 7.80 8.08 8.28
N PHE A 57 8.51 7.80 7.17
CA PHE A 57 9.80 8.44 6.88
C PHE A 57 9.66 9.96 6.75
N LEU A 58 8.66 10.46 6.01
CA LEU A 58 8.44 11.89 5.83
C LEU A 58 8.07 12.60 7.13
N ALA A 59 7.28 11.96 8.00
CA ALA A 59 6.97 12.48 9.33
C ALA A 59 8.23 12.58 10.21
N LEU A 60 9.05 11.53 10.21
CA LEU A 60 10.33 11.50 10.91
C LEU A 60 11.31 12.56 10.36
N PHE A 61 11.32 12.75 9.04
CA PHE A 61 12.16 13.73 8.37
C PHE A 61 11.69 15.16 8.63
N ALA A 62 10.38 15.40 8.73
CA ALA A 62 9.82 16.67 9.17
C ALA A 62 10.33 17.04 10.57
N LEU A 63 10.33 16.07 11.49
CA LEU A 63 10.85 16.23 12.84
C LEU A 63 12.36 16.52 12.84
N ALA A 64 13.14 15.76 12.07
CA ALA A 64 14.59 15.91 12.01
C ALA A 64 15.05 17.23 11.36
N THR A 65 14.27 17.78 10.43
CA THR A 65 14.61 19.00 9.68
C THR A 65 13.89 20.26 10.15
N ALA A 66 12.93 20.12 11.08
CA ALA A 66 12.03 21.18 11.53
C ALA A 66 11.25 21.87 10.38
N LYS A 67 10.98 21.15 9.28
CA LYS A 67 10.26 21.67 8.12
C LYS A 67 8.88 21.01 8.01
N PRO A 68 7.77 21.73 8.29
CA PRO A 68 6.43 21.14 8.27
C PRO A 68 5.97 20.73 6.87
N ALA A 69 6.56 21.27 5.80
CA ALA A 69 6.21 20.92 4.42
C ALA A 69 6.33 19.41 4.11
N TYR A 70 7.17 18.67 4.84
CA TYR A 70 7.25 17.22 4.69
C TYR A 70 6.02 16.49 5.26
N LEU A 71 5.33 17.07 6.26
CA LEU A 71 4.05 16.54 6.74
C LEU A 71 2.94 16.73 5.73
N ASP A 72 2.93 17.84 4.99
CA ASP A 72 1.96 18.06 3.91
C ASP A 72 2.11 16.97 2.83
N ALA A 73 3.37 16.68 2.44
CA ALA A 73 3.67 15.58 1.53
C ALA A 73 3.28 14.20 2.11
N ALA A 74 3.51 13.98 3.40
CA ALA A 74 3.13 12.74 4.09
C ALA A 74 1.61 12.53 4.07
N ILE A 75 0.83 13.57 4.35
CA ILE A 75 -0.63 13.52 4.33
C ILE A 75 -1.14 13.26 2.91
N ALA A 76 -0.59 13.97 1.91
CA ALA A 76 -0.97 13.76 0.51
C ALA A 76 -0.70 12.31 0.04
N LEU A 77 0.48 11.76 0.40
CA LEU A 77 0.83 10.38 0.11
C LEU A 77 -0.09 9.38 0.84
N ALA A 78 -0.38 9.60 2.13
CA ALA A 78 -1.25 8.73 2.91
C ALA A 78 -2.67 8.66 2.35
N LEU A 79 -3.24 9.80 1.94
CA LEU A 79 -4.57 9.84 1.34
C LEU A 79 -4.60 9.16 -0.03
N THR A 80 -3.55 9.36 -0.84
CA THR A 80 -3.44 8.78 -2.17
C THR A 80 -3.25 7.27 -2.11
N SER A 81 -2.40 6.76 -1.20
CA SER A 81 -2.18 5.32 -1.03
C SER A 81 -3.43 4.62 -0.52
N PHE A 82 -4.11 5.21 0.47
CA PHE A 82 -5.37 4.68 0.97
C PHE A 82 -6.44 4.60 -0.13
N LEU A 83 -6.58 5.65 -0.94
CA LEU A 83 -7.52 5.65 -2.06
C LEU A 83 -7.18 4.57 -3.10
N ALA A 84 -5.90 4.38 -3.43
CA ALA A 84 -5.46 3.33 -4.36
C ALA A 84 -5.84 1.93 -3.85
N THR A 85 -5.63 1.66 -2.56
CA THR A 85 -5.97 0.38 -1.92
C THR A 85 -7.48 0.13 -1.89
N VAL A 86 -8.28 1.15 -1.58
CA VAL A 86 -9.76 1.08 -1.64
C VAL A 86 -10.26 0.85 -3.08
N ALA A 87 -9.70 1.58 -4.04
CA ALA A 87 -10.04 1.42 -5.46
C ALA A 87 -9.75 -0.01 -5.94
N TYR A 88 -8.60 -0.57 -5.54
CA TYR A 88 -8.24 -1.95 -5.85
C TYR A 88 -9.18 -2.97 -5.21
N ALA A 89 -9.55 -2.79 -3.94
CA ALA A 89 -10.52 -3.67 -3.28
C ALA A 89 -11.87 -3.67 -4.00
N ARG A 90 -12.38 -2.50 -4.39
CA ARG A 90 -13.62 -2.38 -5.17
C ARG A 90 -13.49 -2.99 -6.57
N PHE A 91 -12.32 -2.91 -7.20
CA PHE A 91 -12.08 -3.52 -8.50
C PHE A 91 -12.17 -5.04 -8.45
N ILE A 92 -11.55 -5.67 -7.44
CA ILE A 92 -11.63 -7.13 -7.25
C ILE A 92 -13.08 -7.56 -6.99
N ASP A 93 -13.78 -6.86 -6.09
CA ASP A 93 -15.16 -7.20 -5.72
C ASP A 93 -16.10 -7.15 -6.93
N ARG A 94 -15.99 -6.08 -7.75
CA ARG A 94 -16.77 -5.95 -8.99
C ARG A 94 -16.47 -7.04 -10.00
N SER A 95 -15.19 -7.39 -10.16
CA SER A 95 -14.76 -8.44 -11.09
C SER A 95 -15.29 -9.82 -10.69
N ALA A 96 -15.35 -10.11 -9.38
CA ALA A 96 -15.90 -11.35 -8.86
C ALA A 96 -17.42 -11.47 -9.06
N HIS A 97 -18.15 -10.35 -8.96
CA HIS A 97 -19.59 -10.32 -9.23
C HIS A 97 -19.90 -10.58 -10.72
N GLN A 98 -19.15 -9.97 -11.63
CA GLN A 98 -19.34 -10.15 -13.08
C GLN A 98 -19.08 -11.60 -13.52
N ALA A 99 -18.00 -12.23 -13.04
CA ALA A 99 -17.71 -13.63 -13.36
C ALA A 99 -18.85 -14.60 -12.97
N ARG A 100 -19.54 -14.34 -11.85
CA ARG A 100 -20.68 -15.15 -11.41
C ARG A 100 -21.92 -14.94 -12.27
N GLU A 101 -22.14 -13.72 -12.74
CA GLU A 101 -23.24 -13.41 -13.66
C GLU A 101 -23.02 -14.09 -15.01
N ASP A 102 -21.78 -14.08 -15.51
CA ASP A 102 -21.39 -14.75 -16.76
C ASP A 102 -21.58 -16.28 -16.68
N GLU A 103 -21.13 -16.92 -15.59
CA GLU A 103 -21.35 -18.37 -15.35
C GLU A 103 -22.84 -18.73 -15.26
N ALA A 104 -23.64 -17.89 -14.59
CA ALA A 104 -25.07 -18.11 -14.46
C ALA A 104 -25.78 -18.00 -15.81
N ALA A 105 -25.39 -17.04 -16.65
CA ALA A 105 -25.91 -16.87 -18.00
C ALA A 105 -25.56 -18.05 -18.92
N GLU A 106 -24.31 -18.54 -18.86
CA GLU A 106 -23.87 -19.71 -19.64
C GLU A 106 -24.58 -21.00 -19.23
N THR A 107 -24.78 -21.20 -17.92
CA THR A 107 -25.54 -22.33 -17.38
C THR A 107 -26.99 -22.29 -17.85
N ALA A 108 -27.63 -21.11 -17.84
CA ALA A 108 -28.99 -20.92 -18.32
C ALA A 108 -29.13 -21.15 -19.84
N ALA A 109 -28.15 -20.68 -20.62
CA ALA A 109 -28.12 -20.89 -22.07
C ALA A 109 -27.95 -22.38 -22.43
N THR A 110 -27.05 -23.08 -21.75
CA THR A 110 -26.81 -24.52 -21.96
C THR A 110 -28.05 -25.35 -21.58
N ALA A 111 -28.75 -24.98 -20.50
CA ALA A 111 -29.99 -25.64 -20.10
C ALA A 111 -31.14 -25.42 -21.08
N ALA A 112 -31.19 -24.27 -21.76
CA ALA A 112 -32.19 -23.97 -22.78
C ALA A 112 -31.95 -24.74 -24.09
N ASP A 113 -30.69 -24.92 -24.50
CA ASP A 113 -30.31 -25.67 -25.71
C ASP A 113 -30.62 -27.17 -25.57
N ALA A 114 -30.37 -27.76 -24.40
CA ALA A 114 -30.65 -29.17 -24.13
C ALA A 114 -32.15 -29.53 -24.09
N GLY A 115 -33.05 -28.55 -23.98
CA GLY A 115 -34.50 -28.75 -23.95
C GLY A 115 -35.20 -28.64 -25.31
N GLY A 116 -34.49 -28.22 -26.36
CA GLY A 116 -35.07 -28.01 -27.70
C GLY A 116 -35.11 -29.24 -28.62
N ASP A 117 -34.37 -30.30 -28.27
CA ASP A 117 -34.23 -31.53 -29.07
C ASP A 117 -35.14 -32.69 -28.60
N ALA A 118 -36.09 -32.43 -27.68
CA ALA A 118 -37.07 -33.40 -27.17
C ALA A 118 -38.50 -33.05 -27.61
#